data_AF-Q5JCZ7-F1
#
_entry.id   AF-Q5JCZ7-F1
#
_cell.length_a   1.000
_cell.length_b   1.000
_cell.length_c   1.000
_cell.angle_alpha   90.00
_cell.angle_beta   90.00
_cell.angle_gamma   90.00
#
_symmetry.space_group_name_H-M   'P 1'
#
loop_
_entity.id
_entity.type
_entity.pdbx_description
1 polymer ?
#
loop_
_entity_poly.entity_id
_entity_poly.type
_entity_poly.pdbx_seq_one_letter_code
_entity_poly.pdbx_strand_id
1 'polypeptide(L)'
;MKTKSLIQLIIFFVLAGAWYYIAWPMMTKEALAVGAVGGVLMHWALTNKGNKALVIIEPFTSSWRVLLYDMMLLSFLAALWQANGAALLDALKDSVENLALLLALLGGIGVDYGVEG
;
A
#
# COMPACT_ATOMS: atom_id res chain seq x y z
N MET A 1 22.97 -3.96 2.75
CA MET A 1 21.69 -3.71 3.45
C MET A 1 21.77 -4.32 4.85
N LYS A 2 21.26 -3.65 5.88
CA LYS A 2 21.12 -4.29 7.21
C LYS A 2 20.17 -5.50 7.07
N THR A 3 20.40 -6.58 7.82
CA THR A 3 19.59 -7.81 7.74
C THR A 3 18.08 -7.56 7.91
N LYS A 4 17.70 -6.60 8.76
CA LYS A 4 16.30 -6.16 8.95
C LYS A 4 15.68 -5.60 7.68
N SER A 5 16.42 -4.78 6.93
CA SER A 5 16.00 -4.19 5.65
C SER A 5 15.78 -5.24 4.56
N LEU A 6 16.57 -6.32 4.55
CA LEU A 6 16.39 -7.42 3.59
C LEU A 6 15.11 -8.21 3.88
N ILE A 7 14.84 -8.52 5.15
CA ILE A 7 13.60 -9.22 5.55
C ILE A 7 12.36 -8.38 5.18
N GLN A 8 12.39 -7.07 5.47
CA GLN A 8 11.33 -6.15 5.07
C GLN A 8 11.13 -6.12 3.54
N LEU A 9 12.20 -6.15 2.77
CA LEU A 9 12.12 -6.20 1.31
C LEU A 9 11.51 -7.51 0.79
N ILE A 10 11.83 -8.65 1.41
CA ILE A 10 11.19 -9.94 1.08
C ILE A 10 9.70 -9.89 1.40
N ILE A 11 9.33 -9.39 2.59
CA ILE A 11 7.92 -9.22 2.99
C ILE A 11 7.19 -8.31 1.98
N PHE A 12 7.82 -7.22 1.55
CA PHE A 12 7.26 -6.34 0.53
C PHE A 12 6.92 -7.09 -0.76
N PHE A 13 7.81 -7.94 -1.29
CA PHE A 13 7.50 -8.69 -2.51
C PHE A 13 6.38 -9.72 -2.31
N VAL A 14 6.31 -10.35 -1.13
CA VAL A 14 5.19 -11.24 -0.78
C VAL A 14 3.87 -10.46 -0.76
N LEU A 15 3.85 -9.27 -0.14
CA LEU A 15 2.67 -8.40 -0.10
C LEU A 15 2.29 -7.88 -1.49
N ALA A 16 3.26 -7.51 -2.32
CA ALA A 16 3.04 -7.10 -3.70
C ALA A 16 2.42 -8.25 -4.52
N GLY A 17 2.91 -9.48 -4.34
CA GLY A 17 2.33 -10.67 -4.96
C GLY A 17 0.90 -10.94 -4.49
N ALA A 18 0.64 -10.85 -3.18
CA ALA A 18 -0.70 -11.02 -2.62
C ALA A 18 -1.68 -9.94 -3.13
N TRP A 19 -1.25 -8.68 -3.20
CA TRP A 19 -2.03 -7.60 -3.77
C TRP A 19 -2.33 -7.84 -5.25
N TYR A 20 -1.34 -8.27 -6.02
CA TYR A 20 -1.55 -8.61 -7.43
C TYR A 20 -2.55 -9.75 -7.59
N TYR A 21 -2.52 -10.77 -6.72
CA TYR A 21 -3.45 -11.88 -6.80
C TYR A 21 -4.89 -11.48 -6.41
N ILE A 22 -5.06 -10.74 -5.32
CA ILE A 22 -6.37 -10.44 -4.71
C ILE A 22 -7.00 -9.18 -5.33
N ALA A 23 -6.24 -8.08 -5.40
CA ALA A 23 -6.78 -6.77 -5.73
C ALA A 23 -6.72 -6.45 -7.23
N TRP A 24 -5.71 -6.93 -7.96
CA TRP A 24 -5.59 -6.66 -9.40
C TRP A 24 -6.82 -7.03 -10.24
N PRO A 25 -7.49 -8.18 -10.01
CA PRO A 25 -8.66 -8.58 -10.81
C PRO A 25 -9.83 -7.59 -10.74
N MET A 26 -9.89 -6.77 -9.69
CA MET A 26 -10.94 -5.76 -9.50
C MET A 26 -10.47 -4.32 -9.79
N MET A 27 -9.23 -4.13 -10.26
CA MET A 27 -8.70 -2.79 -10.54
C MET A 27 -9.30 -2.18 -11.80
N THR A 28 -9.83 -0.97 -11.65
CA THR A 28 -10.19 -0.09 -12.77
C THR A 28 -9.04 0.90 -13.05
N LYS A 29 -9.06 1.54 -14.22
CA LYS A 29 -8.06 2.57 -14.57
C LYS A 29 -8.15 3.76 -13.61
N GLU A 30 -9.37 4.08 -13.21
CA GLU A 30 -9.69 5.16 -12.29
C GLU A 30 -9.18 4.85 -10.89
N ALA A 31 -9.37 3.62 -10.39
CA ALA A 31 -8.84 3.19 -9.11
C ALA A 31 -7.30 3.26 -9.07
N LEU A 32 -6.63 2.80 -10.14
CA LEU A 32 -5.17 2.90 -10.26
C LEU A 32 -4.69 4.36 -10.34
N ALA A 33 -5.41 5.22 -11.05
CA ALA A 33 -5.09 6.65 -11.11
C ALA A 33 -5.25 7.32 -9.73
N VAL A 34 -6.33 7.01 -9.01
CA VAL A 34 -6.57 7.46 -7.64
C VAL A 34 -5.47 6.96 -6.72
N GLY A 35 -5.06 5.70 -6.82
CA GLY A 35 -3.98 5.16 -6.01
C GLY A 35 -2.62 5.75 -6.35
N ALA A 36 -2.31 6.01 -7.62
CA ALA A 36 -1.06 6.66 -7.98
C ALA A 36 -0.97 8.09 -7.43
N VAL A 37 -1.99 8.92 -7.69
CA VAL A 37 -2.00 10.33 -7.24
C VAL A 37 -2.20 10.41 -5.72
N GLY A 38 -3.23 9.73 -5.23
CA GLY A 38 -3.54 9.68 -3.81
C GLY A 38 -2.43 9.06 -2.99
N GLY A 39 -1.76 8.03 -3.50
CA GLY A 39 -0.63 7.37 -2.84
C GLY A 39 0.56 8.30 -2.69
N VAL A 40 0.92 9.06 -3.73
CA VAL A 40 1.98 10.09 -3.63
C VAL A 40 1.59 11.17 -2.62
N LEU A 41 0.33 11.62 -2.62
CA LEU A 41 -0.16 12.64 -1.69
C LEU A 41 -0.16 12.14 -0.25
N MET A 42 -0.66 10.93 -0.01
CA MET A 42 -0.63 10.25 1.28
C MET A 42 0.80 10.06 1.75
N HIS A 43 1.69 9.64 0.86
CA HIS A 43 3.08 9.45 1.16
C HIS A 43 3.72 10.76 1.64
N TRP A 44 3.59 11.80 0.84
CA TRP A 44 4.09 13.13 1.16
C TRP A 44 3.50 13.71 2.46
N ALA A 45 2.21 13.52 2.70
CA ALA A 45 1.51 14.13 3.83
C ALA A 45 1.68 13.38 5.15
N LEU A 46 1.72 12.04 5.12
CA LEU A 46 1.55 11.21 6.31
C LEU A 46 2.72 10.26 6.56
N THR A 47 3.28 9.62 5.53
CA THR A 47 4.20 8.48 5.70
C THR A 47 5.64 8.76 5.25
N ASN A 48 5.97 9.99 4.83
CA ASN A 48 7.35 10.40 4.48
C ASN A 48 8.13 11.05 5.65
N LYS A 49 7.76 10.78 6.91
CA LYS A 49 8.48 11.21 8.15
C LYS A 49 8.83 12.71 8.21
N GLY A 50 8.02 13.57 7.61
CA GLY A 50 8.28 15.02 7.54
C GLY A 50 9.34 15.44 6.51
N ASN A 51 9.97 14.50 5.80
CA ASN A 51 10.80 14.81 4.63
C ASN A 51 9.88 15.16 3.45
N LYS A 52 9.93 16.39 2.97
CA LYS A 52 9.08 16.83 1.84
C LYS A 52 9.72 16.56 0.48
N ALA A 53 10.96 16.07 0.43
CA ALA A 53 11.67 15.80 -0.80
C ALA A 53 11.28 14.43 -1.38
N LEU A 54 10.15 14.37 -2.07
CA LEU A 54 9.73 13.20 -2.87
C LEU A 54 10.76 12.80 -3.96
N VAL A 55 11.68 13.71 -4.32
CA VAL A 55 12.64 13.55 -5.42
C VAL A 55 13.78 12.56 -5.07
N ILE A 56 14.00 12.23 -3.79
CA ILE A 56 15.07 11.34 -3.34
C ILE A 56 14.47 10.08 -2.70
N ILE A 57 13.64 9.37 -3.46
CA ILE A 57 13.12 8.05 -3.06
C ILE A 57 13.88 6.99 -3.88
N GLU A 58 14.93 6.42 -3.27
CA GLU A 58 15.76 5.41 -3.92
C GLU A 58 15.04 4.05 -3.95
N PRO A 59 15.11 3.30 -5.07
CA PRO A 59 14.52 1.97 -5.17
C PRO A 59 14.97 1.03 -4.04
N PHE A 60 14.04 0.17 -3.60
CA PHE A 60 14.25 -0.84 -2.56
C PHE A 60 14.51 -0.30 -1.13
N THR A 61 14.54 1.01 -0.94
CA THR A 61 14.58 1.62 0.40
C THR A 61 13.23 1.53 1.10
N SER A 62 13.20 1.76 2.42
CA SER A 62 11.95 1.77 3.19
C SER A 62 10.97 2.83 2.68
N SER A 63 11.43 4.06 2.41
CA SER A 63 10.57 5.12 1.86
C SER A 63 9.94 4.72 0.52
N TRP A 64 10.71 4.06 -0.35
CA TRP A 64 10.18 3.55 -1.62
C TRP A 64 9.10 2.49 -1.43
N ARG A 65 9.31 1.54 -0.52
CA ARG A 65 8.31 0.51 -0.22
C ARG A 65 7.05 1.11 0.38
N VAL A 66 7.18 2.06 1.31
CA VAL A 66 6.05 2.78 1.91
C VAL A 66 5.24 3.53 0.85
N LEU A 67 5.91 4.24 -0.07
CA LEU A 67 5.23 4.90 -1.19
C LEU A 67 4.40 3.90 -2.01
N LEU A 68 4.95 2.73 -2.31
CA LEU A 68 4.24 1.70 -3.06
C LEU A 68 3.08 1.11 -2.25
N TYR A 69 3.24 0.87 -0.95
CA TYR A 69 2.12 0.45 -0.11
C TYR A 69 1.00 1.50 -0.08
N ASP A 70 1.32 2.79 0.00
CA ASP A 70 0.33 3.87 -0.02
C ASP A 70 -0.46 3.86 -1.35
N MET A 71 0.24 3.69 -2.47
CA MET A 71 -0.40 3.57 -3.79
C MET A 71 -1.28 2.33 -3.91
N MET A 72 -0.78 1.18 -3.45
CA MET A 72 -1.50 -0.10 -3.47
C MET A 72 -2.75 -0.05 -2.58
N LEU A 73 -2.63 0.55 -1.40
CA LEU A 73 -3.71 0.72 -0.45
C LEU A 73 -4.82 1.60 -1.03
N LEU A 74 -4.47 2.77 -1.56
CA LEU A 74 -5.48 3.69 -2.09
C LEU A 74 -6.09 3.20 -3.39
N SER A 75 -5.33 2.49 -4.23
CA SER A 75 -5.90 1.78 -5.40
C SER A 75 -6.93 0.75 -4.95
N PHE A 76 -6.57 -0.05 -3.94
CA PHE A 76 -7.43 -1.11 -3.40
C PHE A 76 -8.72 -0.56 -2.80
N LEU A 77 -8.62 0.46 -1.94
CA LEU A 77 -9.78 1.10 -1.33
C LEU A 77 -10.68 1.78 -2.37
N ALA A 78 -10.10 2.43 -3.38
CA ALA A 78 -10.86 3.04 -4.46
C ALA A 78 -11.61 1.99 -5.30
N ALA A 79 -10.97 0.87 -5.63
CA ALA A 79 -11.61 -0.22 -6.37
C ALA A 79 -12.75 -0.85 -5.56
N LEU A 80 -12.54 -1.10 -4.26
CA LEU A 80 -13.58 -1.64 -3.39
C LEU A 80 -14.76 -0.67 -3.27
N TRP A 81 -14.47 0.63 -3.14
CA TRP A 81 -15.50 1.66 -3.09
C TRP A 81 -16.28 1.74 -4.40
N GLN A 82 -15.62 1.65 -5.55
CA GLN A 82 -16.31 1.65 -6.85
C GLN A 82 -17.21 0.43 -7.03
N ALA A 83 -16.78 -0.74 -6.53
CA ALA A 83 -17.56 -1.97 -6.64
C ALA A 83 -18.74 -2.04 -5.66
N ASN A 84 -18.62 -1.44 -4.47
CA ASN A 84 -19.56 -1.67 -3.36
C ASN A 84 -20.22 -0.39 -2.82
N GLY A 85 -19.73 0.79 -3.19
CA GLY A 85 -20.20 2.08 -2.70
C GLY A 85 -20.16 2.17 -1.16
N ALA A 86 -21.27 2.59 -0.57
CA ALA A 86 -21.41 2.75 0.88
C ALA A 86 -21.26 1.44 1.68
N ALA A 87 -21.35 0.27 1.04
CA ALA A 87 -21.18 -1.04 1.67
C ALA A 87 -19.70 -1.51 1.72
N LEU A 88 -18.73 -0.58 1.62
CA LEU A 88 -17.29 -0.87 1.66
C LEU A 88 -16.88 -1.72 2.89
N LEU A 89 -17.46 -1.42 4.05
CA LEU A 89 -17.18 -2.16 5.28
C LEU A 89 -17.67 -3.61 5.22
N ASP A 90 -18.77 -3.86 4.53
CA ASP A 90 -19.33 -5.20 4.37
C ASP A 90 -18.48 -5.99 3.37
N ALA A 91 -18.03 -5.36 2.27
CA ALA A 91 -17.09 -5.96 1.32
C ALA A 91 -15.73 -6.35 1.93
N LEU A 92 -15.32 -5.68 3.01
CA LEU A 92 -14.14 -6.04 3.80
C LEU A 92 -14.46 -7.16 4.81
N LYS A 93 -15.62 -7.11 5.47
CA LYS A 93 -16.01 -8.12 6.47
C LYS A 93 -16.31 -9.49 5.85
N ASP A 94 -16.94 -9.48 4.67
CA ASP A 94 -17.45 -10.70 4.02
C ASP A 94 -16.37 -11.40 3.18
N SER A 95 -15.23 -10.75 2.96
CA SER A 95 -14.06 -11.35 2.29
C SER A 95 -12.84 -11.33 3.21
N VAL A 96 -12.48 -12.51 3.71
CA VAL A 96 -11.27 -12.72 4.53
C VAL A 96 -10.02 -12.28 3.76
N GLU A 97 -9.98 -12.49 2.45
CA GLU A 97 -8.86 -12.10 1.59
C GLU A 97 -8.71 -10.57 1.52
N ASN A 98 -9.82 -9.85 1.36
CA ASN A 98 -9.81 -8.38 1.32
C ASN A 98 -9.40 -7.79 2.67
N LEU A 99 -9.93 -8.33 3.77
CA LEU A 99 -9.55 -7.90 5.12
C LEU A 99 -8.08 -8.19 5.41
N ALA A 100 -7.60 -9.38 5.07
CA ALA A 100 -6.20 -9.77 5.25
C ALA A 100 -5.28 -8.86 4.45
N LEU A 101 -5.61 -8.56 3.19
CA LEU A 101 -4.83 -7.65 2.37
C LEU A 101 -4.80 -6.23 2.94
N LEU A 102 -5.95 -5.71 3.39
CA LEU A 102 -6.03 -4.39 4.02
C LEU A 102 -5.10 -4.30 5.24
N LEU A 103 -5.21 -5.26 6.14
CA LEU A 103 -4.39 -5.31 7.36
C LEU A 103 -2.91 -5.48 7.02
N ALA A 104 -2.59 -6.28 6.01
CA ALA A 104 -1.22 -6.52 5.60
C ALA A 104 -0.57 -5.28 4.98
N LEU A 105 -1.30 -4.49 4.18
CA LEU A 105 -0.83 -3.21 3.65
C LEU A 105 -0.60 -2.19 4.77
N LEU A 106 -1.56 -2.04 5.69
CA LEU A 106 -1.42 -1.13 6.83
C LEU A 106 -0.25 -1.55 7.74
N GLY A 107 -0.07 -2.86 7.97
CA GLY A 107 1.05 -3.41 8.70
C GLY A 107 2.39 -3.18 7.99
N GLY A 108 2.44 -3.36 6.66
CA GLY A 108 3.61 -3.08 5.84
C GLY A 108 4.05 -1.62 5.92
N ILE A 109 3.09 -0.68 5.79
CA ILE A 109 3.33 0.75 6.00
C ILE A 109 3.87 0.98 7.41
N GLY A 110 3.18 0.48 8.45
CA GLY A 110 3.56 0.69 9.84
C GLY A 110 4.96 0.15 10.18
N VAL A 111 5.34 -1.00 9.65
CA VAL A 111 6.66 -1.61 9.89
C VAL A 111 7.76 -0.86 9.15
N ASP A 112 7.59 -0.58 7.85
CA ASP A 112 8.63 0.11 7.07
C ASP A 112 8.74 1.60 7.41
N TYR A 113 7.65 2.20 7.86
CA TYR A 113 7.65 3.54 8.43
C TYR A 113 8.24 3.55 9.84
N GLY A 114 7.74 2.71 10.75
CA GLY A 114 8.09 2.79 12.18
C GLY A 114 9.44 2.19 12.52
N VAL A 115 9.83 1.11 11.86
CA VAL A 115 11.11 0.43 12.10
C VAL A 115 12.11 0.92 11.06
N GLU A 116 13.00 1.83 11.46
CA GLU A 116 14.09 2.30 10.61
C GLU A 116 14.84 1.11 9.97
N GLY A 117 14.84 1.07 8.63
CA GLY A 117 15.54 0.08 7.82
C GLY A 117 17.06 0.14 7.94
#